data_AF-A0AB38D449-F1
#
_entry.id   AF-A0AB38D449-F1
#
_cell.length_a   1.000
_cell.length_b   1.000
_cell.length_c   1.000
_cell.angle_alpha   90.00
_cell.angle_beta   90.00
_cell.angle_gamma   90.00
#
_symmetry.space_group_name_H-M   'P 1'
#
loop_
_entity.id
_entity.type
_entity.pdbx_description
1 polymer ?
#
loop_
_entity_poly.entity_id
_entity_poly.type
_entity_poly.pdbx_seq_one_letter_code
_entity_poly.pdbx_strand_id
1 'polypeptide(L)'
;MSAELESEGSTGVLERPVIDVAEIVGDMGAKACQCLFVICPCHENRCDRQAKWAARIHGWVQRGDPQHYKVYDLCDDCKRHIEESVQQLVGIGGACSCGMTGTSVSDYFGPVMPL
;
A
#
# COMPACT_ATOMS: atom_id res chain seq x y z
N MET A 1 0.65 -6.80 73.85
CA MET A 1 1.06 -5.41 73.57
C MET A 1 2.19 -5.45 72.55
N SER A 2 2.14 -4.51 71.60
CA SER A 2 3.07 -4.25 70.49
C SER A 2 2.88 -5.14 69.26
N ALA A 3 2.78 -4.62 68.04
CA ALA A 3 2.18 -3.42 67.44
C ALA A 3 2.24 -3.70 65.94
N GLU A 4 1.12 -3.50 65.26
CA GLU A 4 0.96 -3.58 63.82
C GLU A 4 1.84 -2.52 63.14
N LEU A 5 2.34 -2.79 61.92
CA LEU A 5 2.70 -1.80 60.91
C LEU A 5 2.95 -2.56 59.59
N GLU A 6 1.86 -2.98 58.95
CA GLU A 6 1.87 -3.31 57.53
C GLU A 6 1.84 -1.98 56.76
N SER A 7 2.91 -1.69 56.02
CA SER A 7 3.00 -0.51 55.16
C SER A 7 2.32 -0.81 53.83
N GLU A 8 1.08 -0.37 53.69
CA GLU A 8 0.39 -0.25 52.41
C GLU A 8 1.11 0.78 51.52
N GLY A 9 1.28 0.44 50.25
CA GLY A 9 1.89 1.32 49.26
C GLY A 9 1.83 0.74 47.86
N SER A 10 0.68 0.23 47.44
CA SER A 10 0.47 -0.19 46.04
C SER A 10 -0.01 1.01 45.25
N THR A 11 0.91 1.65 44.53
CA THR A 11 0.59 2.65 43.51
C THR A 11 -0.15 1.95 42.37
N GLY A 12 -1.48 2.07 42.37
CA GLY A 12 -2.33 1.65 41.26
C GLY A 12 -1.99 2.45 40.01
N VAL A 13 -1.05 1.94 39.20
CA VAL A 13 -0.93 2.34 37.80
C VAL A 13 -2.18 1.81 37.11
N LEU A 14 -3.12 2.70 36.80
CA LEU A 14 -4.28 2.37 35.98
C LEU A 14 -3.77 1.87 34.63
N GLU A 15 -3.79 0.56 34.43
CA GLU A 15 -3.49 -0.07 33.15
C GLU A 15 -4.43 0.53 32.10
N ARG A 16 -3.87 1.30 31.16
CA ARG A 16 -4.66 1.78 30.02
C ARG A 16 -5.11 0.54 29.26
N PRO A 17 -6.41 0.39 28.95
CA PRO A 17 -6.87 -0.76 28.19
C PRO A 17 -6.11 -0.81 26.88
N VAL A 18 -5.41 -1.92 26.66
CA VAL A 18 -4.78 -2.24 25.39
C VAL A 18 -5.94 -2.54 24.45
N ILE A 19 -6.35 -1.52 23.71
CA ILE A 19 -7.39 -1.66 22.72
C ILE A 19 -6.78 -2.39 21.53
N ASP A 20 -7.28 -3.59 21.26
CA ASP A 20 -6.96 -4.30 20.04
C ASP A 20 -7.65 -3.58 18.87
N VAL A 21 -6.85 -2.93 18.03
CA VAL A 21 -7.34 -2.20 16.86
C VAL A 21 -8.12 -3.16 15.95
N ALA A 22 -7.72 -4.43 15.84
CA ALA A 22 -8.41 -5.42 15.01
C ALA A 22 -9.84 -5.71 15.50
N GLU A 23 -10.08 -5.66 16.81
CA GLU A 23 -11.42 -5.82 17.39
C GLU A 23 -12.34 -4.63 17.04
N ILE A 24 -11.77 -3.44 16.83
CA ILE A 24 -12.52 -2.23 16.48
C ILE A 24 -12.84 -2.15 14.98
N VAL A 25 -11.85 -2.40 14.11
CA VAL A 25 -12.02 -2.25 12.65
C VAL A 25 -12.61 -3.49 11.97
N GLY A 26 -12.59 -4.64 12.66
CA GLY A 26 -12.92 -5.93 12.06
C GLY A 26 -11.81 -6.43 11.12
N ASP A 27 -11.86 -7.73 10.81
CA ASP A 27 -10.88 -8.37 9.94
C ASP A 27 -11.05 -7.84 8.50
N MET A 28 -10.22 -6.88 8.11
CA MET A 28 -10.20 -6.36 6.73
C MET A 28 -9.70 -7.47 5.82
N GLY A 29 -10.64 -8.18 5.19
CA GLY A 29 -10.36 -9.34 4.36
C GLY A 29 -9.20 -9.08 3.40
N ALA A 30 -8.27 -10.03 3.34
CA ALA A 30 -7.09 -9.99 2.49
C ALA A 30 -7.47 -9.59 1.06
N LYS A 31 -7.00 -8.42 0.61
CA LYS A 31 -7.25 -7.98 -0.76
C LYS A 31 -6.39 -8.78 -1.73
N ALA A 32 -6.93 -9.13 -2.89
CA ALA A 32 -6.16 -9.74 -3.97
C ALA A 32 -5.36 -8.67 -4.72
N CYS A 33 -4.22 -9.06 -5.28
CA CYS A 33 -3.44 -8.19 -6.15
C CYS A 33 -4.19 -7.92 -7.47
N GLN A 34 -4.20 -6.64 -7.86
CA GLN A 34 -4.91 -6.10 -9.01
C GLN A 34 -3.95 -5.58 -10.09
N CYS A 35 -2.76 -6.15 -10.20
CA CYS A 35 -1.84 -5.78 -11.28
C CYS A 35 -2.45 -6.15 -12.64
N LEU A 36 -2.73 -5.14 -13.47
CA LEU A 36 -3.32 -5.27 -14.81
C LEU A 36 -2.36 -4.84 -15.93
N PHE A 37 -1.06 -4.68 -15.64
CA PHE A 37 -0.08 -4.27 -16.64
C PHE A 37 0.18 -5.40 -17.65
N VAL A 38 -0.08 -5.12 -18.92
CA VAL A 38 0.02 -6.05 -20.06
C VAL A 38 1.42 -6.69 -20.21
N ILE A 39 2.44 -6.00 -19.73
CA ILE A 39 3.86 -6.40 -19.82
C ILE A 39 4.42 -6.90 -18.48
N CYS A 40 3.57 -7.12 -17.47
CA CYS A 40 4.03 -7.65 -16.20
C CYS A 40 4.41 -9.14 -16.37
N PRO A 41 5.70 -9.51 -16.22
CA PRO A 41 6.14 -10.89 -16.38
C PRO A 41 5.60 -11.78 -15.25
N CYS A 42 5.03 -11.18 -14.20
CA CYS A 42 4.45 -11.91 -13.10
C CYS A 42 3.08 -12.52 -13.46
N HIS A 43 2.35 -12.00 -14.45
CA HIS A 43 0.95 -12.41 -14.69
C HIS A 43 0.55 -12.37 -16.18
N GLU A 44 0.43 -13.53 -16.83
CA GLU A 44 -0.18 -13.61 -18.17
C GLU A 44 -1.69 -13.27 -18.17
N ASN A 45 -2.40 -13.39 -17.03
CA ASN A 45 -3.85 -13.15 -16.96
C ASN A 45 -4.41 -12.59 -15.62
N ARG A 46 -3.83 -12.92 -14.45
CA ARG A 46 -4.20 -12.36 -13.13
C ARG A 46 -3.17 -12.69 -12.03
N CYS A 47 -3.14 -11.92 -10.94
CA CYS A 47 -2.32 -12.17 -9.75
C CYS A 47 -3.17 -12.71 -8.59
N ASP A 48 -2.95 -13.96 -8.19
CA ASP A 48 -3.70 -14.60 -7.09
C ASP A 48 -3.02 -14.39 -5.72
N ARG A 49 -1.99 -13.53 -5.63
CA ARG A 49 -1.30 -13.22 -4.37
C ARG A 49 -2.05 -12.15 -3.58
N GLN A 50 -1.94 -12.21 -2.25
CA GLN A 50 -2.42 -11.17 -1.37
C GLN A 50 -1.71 -9.84 -1.65
N ALA A 51 -2.49 -8.77 -1.75
CA ALA A 51 -2.00 -7.41 -1.83
C ALA A 51 -1.55 -6.93 -0.46
N LYS A 52 -0.44 -6.20 -0.45
CA LYS A 52 0.14 -5.56 0.74
C LYS A 52 0.24 -4.05 0.59
N TRP A 53 0.01 -3.54 -0.61
CA TRP A 53 0.21 -2.14 -0.96
C TRP A 53 -0.99 -1.60 -1.73
N ALA A 54 -1.44 -0.40 -1.43
CA ALA A 54 -2.29 0.40 -2.31
C ALA A 54 -1.41 1.46 -2.98
N ALA A 55 -1.36 1.46 -4.31
CA ALA A 55 -0.55 2.40 -5.07
C ALA A 55 -1.38 3.14 -6.12
N ARG A 56 -1.22 4.47 -6.20
CA ARG A 56 -1.75 5.25 -7.31
C ARG A 56 -0.77 5.23 -8.47
N ILE A 57 -1.26 4.89 -9.67
CA ILE A 57 -0.45 4.72 -10.87
C ILE A 57 -0.94 5.66 -11.97
N HIS A 58 -0.03 6.42 -12.57
CA HIS A 58 -0.22 7.14 -13.82
C HIS A 58 0.09 6.23 -15.00
N GLY A 59 -0.89 5.99 -15.86
CA GLY A 59 -0.72 5.26 -17.10
C GLY A 59 -2.04 4.66 -17.58
N TRP A 60 -2.06 4.23 -18.84
CA TRP A 60 -3.21 3.51 -19.34
C TRP A 60 -3.21 2.09 -18.81
N VAL A 61 -4.22 1.80 -18.02
CA VAL A 61 -4.52 0.44 -17.59
C VAL A 61 -5.28 -0.29 -18.71
N GLN A 62 -6.11 0.46 -19.43
CA GLN A 62 -6.80 0.01 -20.64
C GLN A 62 -6.70 1.08 -21.72
N ARG A 63 -6.40 0.65 -22.95
CA ARG A 63 -6.31 1.56 -24.10
C ARG A 63 -7.67 2.24 -24.33
N GLY A 64 -7.67 3.58 -24.38
CA GLY A 64 -8.88 4.38 -24.60
C GLY A 64 -9.58 4.85 -23.32
N ASP A 65 -9.10 4.48 -22.14
CA ASP A 65 -9.60 5.04 -20.88
C ASP A 65 -9.14 6.51 -20.73
N PRO A 66 -10.06 7.49 -20.59
CA PRO A 66 -9.70 8.88 -20.37
C PRO A 66 -9.07 9.11 -18.98
N GLN A 67 -9.23 8.19 -18.03
CA GLN A 67 -8.67 8.29 -16.70
C GLN A 67 -7.27 7.66 -16.66
N HIS A 68 -6.26 8.52 -16.60
CA HIS A 68 -4.86 8.10 -16.60
C HIS A 68 -4.34 7.77 -15.20
N TYR A 69 -5.17 7.88 -14.17
CA TYR A 69 -4.78 7.58 -12.79
C TYR A 69 -5.76 6.61 -12.14
N LYS A 70 -5.22 5.52 -11.61
CA LYS A 70 -6.01 4.55 -10.85
C LYS A 70 -5.22 4.04 -9.65
N VAL A 71 -5.94 3.61 -8.62
CA VAL A 71 -5.38 2.99 -7.43
C VAL A 71 -5.49 1.48 -7.59
N TYR A 72 -4.40 0.77 -7.29
CA TYR A 72 -4.31 -0.68 -7.34
C TYR A 72 -3.83 -1.24 -6.02
N ASP A 73 -4.45 -2.33 -5.60
CA ASP A 73 -3.92 -3.20 -4.56
C ASP A 73 -2.83 -4.10 -5.19
N LEU A 74 -1.60 -4.08 -4.68
CA LEU A 74 -0.42 -4.75 -5.24
C LEU A 74 0.25 -5.66 -4.22
N CYS A 75 0.78 -6.80 -4.68
CA CYS A 75 1.74 -7.59 -3.92
C CYS A 75 3.17 -7.01 -4.05
N ASP A 76 4.11 -7.50 -3.25
CA ASP A 76 5.51 -7.03 -3.24
C ASP A 76 6.17 -7.07 -4.63
N ASP A 77 6.00 -8.19 -5.34
CA ASP A 77 6.63 -8.38 -6.66
C ASP A 77 6.03 -7.45 -7.72
N CYS A 78 4.70 -7.23 -7.71
CA CYS A 78 4.07 -6.29 -8.61
C CYS A 78 4.48 -4.84 -8.32
N LYS A 79 4.53 -4.45 -7.04
CA LYS A 79 5.05 -3.14 -6.64
C LYS A 79 6.44 -2.92 -7.22
N ARG A 80 7.37 -3.85 -6.95
CA ARG A 80 8.76 -3.75 -7.42
C ARG A 80 8.85 -3.64 -8.93
N HIS A 81 8.14 -4.50 -9.66
CA HIS A 81 8.20 -4.52 -11.11
C HIS A 81 7.64 -3.24 -11.75
N ILE A 82 6.55 -2.69 -11.21
CA ILE A 82 5.98 -1.42 -11.69
C ILE A 82 6.96 -0.28 -11.42
N GLU A 83 7.56 -0.25 -10.23
CA GLU A 83 8.56 0.75 -9.85
C GLU A 83 9.77 0.72 -10.80
N GLU A 84 10.30 -0.47 -11.11
CA GLU A 84 11.36 -0.68 -12.10
C GLU A 84 10.95 -0.25 -13.52
N SER A 85 9.72 -0.57 -13.94
CA SER A 85 9.22 -0.21 -15.27
C SER A 85 9.05 1.30 -15.41
N VAL A 86 8.52 1.96 -14.39
CA VAL A 86 8.34 3.41 -14.33
C VAL A 86 9.69 4.13 -14.33
N GLN A 87 10.70 3.58 -13.66
CA GLN A 87 12.04 4.15 -13.65
C GLN A 87 12.61 4.33 -15.07
N GLN A 88 12.24 3.46 -16.01
CA GLN A 88 12.65 3.55 -17.42
C GLN A 88 11.93 4.66 -18.20
N LEU A 89 10.82 5.20 -17.67
CA LEU A 89 10.01 6.25 -18.31
C LEU A 89 10.37 7.67 -17.82
N VAL A 90 11.14 7.76 -16.74
CA VAL A 90 11.55 9.05 -16.16
C VAL A 90 12.35 9.85 -17.19
N GLY A 91 11.93 11.10 -17.43
CA GLY A 91 12.57 12.00 -18.40
C GLY A 91 12.23 11.72 -19.87
N ILE A 92 11.45 10.68 -20.19
CA ILE A 92 10.99 10.44 -21.56
C ILE A 92 9.83 11.39 -21.87
N GLY A 93 10.07 12.30 -22.81
CA GLY A 93 9.07 13.25 -23.29
C GLY A 93 7.84 12.55 -23.86
N GLY A 94 6.66 12.86 -23.33
CA GLY A 94 5.41 12.29 -23.81
C GLY A 94 5.28 10.78 -23.58
N ALA A 95 5.90 10.26 -22.52
CA ALA A 95 5.78 8.85 -22.12
C ALA A 95 4.33 8.39 -21.94
N CYS A 96 3.43 9.33 -21.61
CA CYS A 96 1.99 9.15 -21.70
C CYS A 96 1.40 10.05 -22.78
N SER A 97 0.33 9.59 -23.42
CA SER A 97 -0.45 10.35 -24.40
C SER A 97 -1.13 11.61 -23.89
N CYS A 98 -1.27 11.76 -22.57
CA CYS A 98 -1.69 13.04 -21.98
C CYS A 98 -0.59 14.11 -22.05
N GLY A 99 0.60 13.77 -22.56
CA GLY A 99 1.75 14.66 -22.63
C GLY A 99 2.57 14.72 -21.35
N MET A 100 2.24 13.92 -20.33
CA MET A 100 3.03 13.87 -19.10
C MET A 100 4.46 13.42 -19.41
N THR A 101 5.41 14.16 -18.83
CA THR A 101 6.82 13.82 -18.74
C THR A 101 7.19 13.86 -17.27
N GLY A 102 7.12 12.70 -16.60
CA GLY A 102 7.51 12.57 -15.20
C GLY A 102 9.01 12.74 -15.03
N THR A 103 9.38 13.46 -13.99
CA THR A 103 10.76 13.75 -13.58
C THR A 103 11.27 12.79 -12.50
N SER A 104 10.35 12.04 -11.89
CA SER A 104 10.62 11.08 -10.84
C SER A 104 9.69 9.87 -10.95
N VAL A 105 10.03 8.78 -10.27
CA VAL A 105 9.16 7.60 -10.18
C VAL A 105 7.83 7.96 -9.54
N SER A 106 7.82 8.81 -8.51
CA SER A 106 6.61 9.23 -7.79
C SER A 106 5.59 9.99 -8.65
N ASP A 107 6.02 10.58 -9.77
CA ASP A 107 5.11 11.24 -10.70
C ASP A 107 4.18 10.23 -11.39
N TYR A 108 4.66 9.00 -11.58
CA TYR A 108 3.92 7.90 -12.20
C TYR A 108 3.46 6.83 -11.22
N PHE A 109 4.16 6.62 -10.12
CA PHE A 109 3.91 5.55 -9.16
C PHE A 109 3.98 6.09 -7.74
N GLY A 110 2.84 6.53 -7.23
CA GLY A 110 2.75 7.18 -5.93
C GLY A 110 1.47 7.99 -5.74
N PRO A 111 1.04 8.20 -4.49
CA PRO A 111 1.58 7.62 -3.25
C PRO A 111 1.37 6.09 -3.18
N VAL A 112 2.20 5.43 -2.35
CA VAL A 112 2.10 3.99 -2.05
C VAL A 112 1.93 3.82 -0.54
N MET A 113 0.89 3.11 -0.14
CA MET A 113 0.52 2.89 1.26
C MET A 113 0.46 1.39 1.55
N PRO A 114 0.85 0.92 2.75
CA PRO A 114 0.55 -0.44 3.17
C PRO A 114 -0.98 -0.65 3.28
N LEU A 115 -1.43 -1.87 3.01
CA LEU A 115 -2.81 -2.34 3.19
C LEU A 115 -3.01 -3.02 4.54
#